data_AF-A0A519MIH7-F1
#
_entry.id   AF-A0A519MIH7-F1
#
_cell.length_a   1.000
_cell.length_b   1.000
_cell.length_c   1.000
_cell.angle_alpha   90.00
_cell.angle_beta   90.00
_cell.angle_gamma   90.00
#
_symmetry.space_group_name_H-M   'P 1'
#
loop_
_entity.id
_entity.type
_entity.pdbx_description
1 polymer ?
#
loop_
_entity_poly.entity_id
_entity_poly.type
_entity_poly.pdbx_seq_one_letter_code
_entity_poly.pdbx_strand_id
1 'polypeptide(L)'
;MHSQSKAFRNDVLLAEKMVSGIDPNALMLKLANPARDQSAEWPQATAENFALVMSKMAEVARPRDRVLLLISTHANPGLLNITVGGKNQPPITPRMLSDALAPLNKVPTLVVLSACYSGAFVEPLKAPNRVVLTATDARLTTFRCQYEGNHTPFAEALFGQPGAASLTVNDWMGEAKKSIAAQEKRRKVPASKPQAFIGDEAKGWAGQPMKDWLQAP
;
A
#
# COMPACT_ATOMS: atom_id res chain seq x y z
N MET A 1 11.82 -3.33 15.40
CA MET A 1 11.62 -1.86 15.39
C MET A 1 10.16 -1.59 15.73
N HIS A 2 9.86 -0.52 16.45
CA HIS A 2 8.46 -0.10 16.63
C HIS A 2 7.89 0.31 15.27
N SER A 3 6.65 -0.08 14.97
CA SER A 3 5.98 0.25 13.70
C SER A 3 5.19 1.57 13.76
N GLN A 4 5.41 2.39 14.79
CA GLN A 4 4.68 3.64 15.00
C GLN A 4 5.50 4.81 14.45
N SER A 5 4.94 5.52 13.47
CA SER A 5 5.51 6.74 12.87
C SER A 5 4.36 7.61 12.36
N LYS A 6 4.55 8.94 12.42
CA LYS A 6 3.57 9.90 11.88
C LYS A 6 3.37 9.73 10.37
N ALA A 7 4.42 9.33 9.66
CA ALA A 7 4.40 9.12 8.22
C ALA A 7 3.35 8.10 7.78
N PHE A 8 3.15 7.01 8.53
CA PHE A 8 2.23 5.93 8.12
C PHE A 8 0.77 6.37 8.12
N ARG A 9 0.34 7.12 9.16
CA ARG A 9 -1.00 7.70 9.18
C ARG A 9 -1.16 8.72 8.05
N ASN A 10 -0.15 9.53 7.82
CA ASN A 10 -0.18 10.54 6.77
C ASN A 10 -0.21 9.93 5.36
N ASP A 11 0.43 8.78 5.13
CA ASP A 11 0.34 8.03 3.87
C ASP A 11 -1.10 7.59 3.60
N VAL A 12 -1.81 7.11 4.63
CA VAL A 12 -3.23 6.74 4.52
C VAL A 12 -4.09 7.96 4.16
N LEU A 13 -3.85 9.10 4.81
CA LEU A 13 -4.56 10.36 4.51
C LEU A 13 -4.25 10.89 3.10
N LEU A 14 -3.01 10.69 2.62
CA LEU A 14 -2.61 11.08 1.27
C LEU A 14 -3.31 10.23 0.22
N ALA A 15 -3.38 8.92 0.44
CA ALA A 15 -4.13 8.00 -0.41
C ALA A 15 -5.63 8.30 -0.40
N GLU A 16 -6.22 8.55 0.78
CA GLU A 16 -7.62 8.99 0.92
C GLU A 16 -7.89 10.25 0.09
N LYS A 17 -7.05 11.29 0.22
CA LYS A 17 -7.21 12.53 -0.55
C LYS A 17 -7.22 12.28 -2.06
N MET A 18 -6.32 11.42 -2.55
CA MET A 18 -6.25 11.07 -3.97
C MET A 18 -7.52 10.30 -4.40
N VAL A 19 -7.91 9.27 -3.65
CA VAL A 19 -9.06 8.43 -3.99
C VAL A 19 -10.37 9.23 -3.91
N SER A 20 -10.58 10.05 -2.89
CA SER A 20 -11.77 10.92 -2.78
C SER A 20 -11.84 11.97 -3.89
N GLY A 21 -10.69 12.40 -4.42
CA GLY A 21 -10.64 13.28 -5.60
C GLY A 21 -11.02 12.57 -6.90
N ILE A 22 -10.98 11.23 -6.93
CA ILE A 22 -11.37 10.40 -8.07
C ILE A 22 -12.83 9.96 -7.92
N ASP A 23 -13.16 9.31 -6.80
CA ASP A 23 -14.49 8.85 -6.45
C ASP A 23 -14.85 9.36 -5.04
N PRO A 24 -15.67 10.42 -4.92
CA PRO A 24 -16.08 10.96 -3.63
C PRO A 24 -16.99 10.01 -2.83
N ASN A 25 -17.56 8.98 -3.47
CA ASN A 25 -18.45 8.00 -2.84
C ASN A 25 -17.72 6.69 -2.48
N ALA A 26 -16.40 6.61 -2.69
CA ALA A 26 -15.63 5.42 -2.39
C ALA A 26 -15.77 5.01 -0.91
N LEU A 27 -16.09 3.74 -0.67
CA LEU A 27 -16.09 3.17 0.68
C LEU A 27 -14.65 3.03 1.17
N MET A 28 -14.31 3.73 2.26
CA MET A 28 -12.97 3.71 2.84
C MET A 28 -12.99 3.21 4.28
N LEU A 29 -12.23 2.14 4.56
CA LEU A 29 -11.94 1.69 5.91
C LEU A 29 -10.47 1.96 6.23
N LYS A 30 -10.22 2.70 7.30
CA LYS A 30 -8.87 3.09 7.74
C LYS A 30 -8.59 2.41 9.07
N LEU A 31 -7.44 1.76 9.17
CA LEU A 31 -6.92 1.17 10.39
C LEU A 31 -5.60 1.86 10.75
N ALA A 32 -5.34 2.10 12.02
CA ALA A 32 -4.05 2.64 12.45
C ALA A 32 -3.69 2.21 13.87
N ASN A 33 -2.38 2.09 14.11
CA ASN A 33 -1.82 1.97 15.45
C ASN A 33 -0.96 3.21 15.73
N PRO A 34 -1.59 4.37 16.01
CA PRO A 34 -0.92 5.67 16.10
C PRO A 34 0.21 5.68 17.13
N ALA A 35 1.20 6.56 16.92
CA ALA A 35 2.17 6.91 17.96
C ALA A 35 1.45 7.52 19.18
N ARG A 36 2.11 7.54 20.35
CA ARG A 36 1.50 8.00 21.61
C ARG A 36 0.92 9.42 21.57
N ASP A 37 1.44 10.27 20.68
CA ASP A 37 1.04 11.67 20.51
C ASP A 37 0.07 11.88 19.33
N GLN A 38 -0.45 10.81 18.72
CA GLN A 38 -1.40 10.86 17.61
C GLN A 38 -2.79 10.36 18.03
N SER A 39 -3.82 10.91 17.40
CA SER A 39 -5.21 10.50 17.64
C SER A 39 -5.45 9.02 17.32
N ALA A 40 -6.21 8.34 18.18
CA ALA A 40 -6.63 6.94 18.08
C ALA A 40 -8.10 6.78 17.66
N GLU A 41 -8.54 7.62 16.72
CA GLU A 41 -9.90 7.59 16.16
C GLU A 41 -10.22 6.40 15.26
N TRP A 42 -9.20 5.74 14.70
CA TRP A 42 -9.39 4.61 13.79
C TRP A 42 -9.24 3.29 14.52
N PRO A 43 -9.99 2.23 14.12
CA PRO A 43 -9.79 0.91 14.68
C PRO A 43 -8.32 0.46 14.52
N GLN A 44 -7.87 -0.38 15.45
CA GLN A 44 -6.49 -0.83 15.49
C GLN A 44 -6.14 -1.64 14.24
N ALA A 45 -4.96 -1.38 13.67
CA ALA A 45 -4.39 -2.16 12.58
C ALA A 45 -3.74 -3.45 13.13
N THR A 46 -4.55 -4.42 13.52
CA THR A 46 -4.09 -5.78 13.89
C THR A 46 -4.30 -6.76 12.74
N ALA A 47 -3.67 -7.93 12.82
CA ALA A 47 -3.85 -8.97 11.80
C ALA A 47 -5.31 -9.44 11.73
N GLU A 48 -5.98 -9.52 12.88
CA GLU A 48 -7.38 -9.94 13.02
C GLU A 48 -8.32 -8.90 12.41
N ASN A 49 -8.16 -7.62 12.76
CA ASN A 49 -8.97 -6.54 12.18
C ASN A 49 -8.76 -6.42 10.67
N PHE A 50 -7.51 -6.60 10.20
CA PHE A 50 -7.22 -6.61 8.78
C PHE A 50 -7.92 -7.76 8.05
N ALA A 51 -7.83 -8.99 8.56
CA ALA A 51 -8.50 -10.15 7.97
C ALA A 51 -10.04 -9.98 7.96
N LEU A 52 -10.62 -9.44 9.05
CA LEU A 52 -12.04 -9.12 9.13
C LEU A 52 -12.44 -8.10 8.06
N VAL A 53 -11.66 -7.02 7.88
CA VAL A 53 -11.92 -6.01 6.85
C VAL A 53 -11.86 -6.61 5.44
N MET A 54 -10.88 -7.46 5.13
CA MET A 54 -10.81 -8.12 3.81
C MET A 54 -12.00 -9.04 3.56
N SER A 55 -12.44 -9.80 4.58
CA SER A 55 -13.65 -10.62 4.49
C SER A 55 -14.89 -9.77 4.25
N LYS A 56 -15.07 -8.67 4.99
CA LYS A 56 -16.23 -7.78 4.84
C LYS A 56 -16.23 -7.03 3.52
N MET A 57 -15.06 -6.62 3.02
CA MET A 57 -14.94 -6.04 1.69
C MET A 57 -15.37 -7.04 0.60
N ALA A 58 -14.99 -8.31 0.71
CA ALA A 58 -15.42 -9.34 -0.22
C ALA A 58 -16.94 -9.58 -0.18
N GLU A 59 -17.57 -9.51 0.99
CA GLU A 59 -19.03 -9.68 1.15
C GLU A 59 -19.84 -8.56 0.47
N VAL A 60 -19.34 -7.31 0.50
CA VAL A 60 -20.06 -6.15 -0.04
C VAL A 60 -19.65 -5.77 -1.46
N ALA A 61 -18.54 -6.32 -1.98
CA ALA A 61 -18.05 -6.02 -3.30
C ALA A 61 -19.03 -6.47 -4.40
N ARG A 62 -19.39 -5.53 -5.27
CA ARG A 62 -20.21 -5.74 -6.47
C ARG A 62 -19.31 -6.10 -7.67
N PRO A 63 -19.84 -6.65 -8.77
CA PRO A 63 -19.03 -7.09 -9.91
C PRO A 63 -18.11 -6.03 -10.54
N ARG A 64 -18.49 -4.75 -10.46
CA ARG A 64 -17.69 -3.63 -10.98
C ARG A 64 -16.79 -2.99 -9.94
N ASP A 65 -16.92 -3.36 -8.67
CA ASP A 65 -16.12 -2.77 -7.61
C ASP A 65 -14.67 -3.25 -7.71
N ARG A 66 -13.77 -2.42 -7.19
CA ARG A 66 -12.33 -2.63 -7.16
C ARG A 66 -11.84 -2.31 -5.76
N VAL A 67 -10.82 -3.02 -5.29
CA VAL A 67 -10.24 -2.78 -3.97
C VAL A 67 -8.84 -2.19 -4.12
N LEU A 68 -8.61 -1.02 -3.52
CA LEU A 68 -7.27 -0.49 -3.31
C LEU A 68 -6.88 -0.71 -1.84
N LEU A 69 -5.85 -1.51 -1.63
CA LEU A 69 -5.24 -1.74 -0.32
C LEU A 69 -3.90 -1.03 -0.24
N LEU A 70 -3.74 -0.12 0.73
CA LEU A 70 -2.46 0.43 1.12
C LEU A 70 -2.06 -0.12 2.50
N ILE A 71 -0.85 -0.68 2.60
CA ILE A 71 -0.19 -0.95 3.88
C ILE A 71 1.08 -0.11 3.96
N SER A 72 1.18 0.76 4.96
CA SER A 72 2.38 1.54 5.25
C SER A 72 2.87 1.22 6.66
N THR A 73 4.08 0.67 6.78
CA THR A 73 4.63 0.21 8.07
C THR A 73 6.14 -0.01 8.00
N HIS A 74 6.77 -0.18 9.17
CA HIS A 74 8.11 -0.73 9.26
C HIS A 74 8.11 -2.25 9.01
N ALA A 75 9.22 -2.76 8.51
CA ALA A 75 9.35 -4.17 8.19
C ALA A 75 10.77 -4.68 8.44
N ASN A 76 10.87 -5.96 8.74
CA ASN A 76 12.11 -6.74 8.71
C ASN A 76 12.11 -7.60 7.44
N PRO A 77 13.22 -8.26 7.06
CA PRO A 77 13.23 -9.17 5.92
C PRO A 77 12.07 -10.17 5.99
N GLY A 78 11.15 -10.08 5.02
CA GLY A 78 9.98 -10.95 4.91
C GLY A 78 8.89 -10.76 5.98
N LEU A 79 8.87 -9.65 6.74
CA LEU A 79 7.92 -9.45 7.84
C LEU A 79 7.44 -8.00 7.90
N LEU A 80 6.12 -7.76 7.87
CA LEU A 80 5.55 -6.44 8.17
C LEU A 80 5.30 -6.32 9.67
N ASN A 81 5.88 -5.31 10.31
CA ASN A 81 5.77 -5.15 11.75
C ASN A 81 4.43 -4.56 12.16
N ILE A 82 3.91 -5.02 13.29
CA ILE A 82 2.74 -4.45 13.98
C ILE A 82 3.18 -4.07 15.39
N THR A 83 2.87 -2.85 15.79
CA THR A 83 3.01 -2.35 17.14
C THR A 83 1.69 -1.71 17.57
N VAL A 84 1.14 -2.13 18.70
CA VAL A 84 -0.11 -1.59 19.28
C VAL A 84 0.20 -1.08 20.69
N GLY A 85 -0.13 0.17 20.98
CA GLY A 85 0.10 0.76 22.32
C GLY A 85 1.56 0.71 22.78
N GLY A 86 2.52 0.81 21.84
CA GLY A 86 3.95 0.69 22.12
C GLY A 86 4.45 -0.74 22.37
N LYS A 87 3.60 -1.76 22.23
CA LYS A 87 3.98 -3.18 22.33
C LYS A 87 4.01 -3.82 20.95
N ASN A 88 5.10 -4.53 20.65
CA ASN A 88 5.19 -5.32 19.42
C ASN A 88 4.19 -6.47 19.46
N GLN A 89 3.48 -6.65 18.36
CA GLN A 89 2.61 -7.80 18.10
C GLN A 89 3.32 -8.76 17.15
N PRO A 90 2.84 -10.00 17.01
CA PRO A 90 3.28 -10.89 15.94
C PRO A 90 3.23 -10.17 14.57
N PRO A 91 4.31 -10.17 13.78
CA PRO A 91 4.33 -9.51 12.48
C PRO A 91 3.50 -10.26 11.44
N ILE A 92 3.10 -9.58 10.38
CA ILE A 92 2.44 -10.21 9.22
C ILE A 92 3.51 -10.84 8.34
N THR A 93 3.37 -12.16 8.11
CA THR A 93 4.16 -12.91 7.14
C THR A 93 3.54 -12.82 5.73
N PRO A 94 4.29 -13.13 4.66
CA PRO A 94 3.74 -13.12 3.30
C PRO A 94 2.57 -14.10 3.12
N ARG A 95 2.64 -15.27 3.77
CA ARG A 95 1.54 -16.24 3.77
C ARG A 95 0.31 -15.68 4.47
N MET A 96 0.46 -15.10 5.66
CA MET A 96 -0.67 -14.49 6.38
C MET A 96 -1.35 -13.39 5.56
N LEU A 97 -0.58 -12.54 4.87
CA LEU A 97 -1.16 -11.50 4.00
C LEU A 97 -1.87 -12.09 2.78
N SER A 98 -1.29 -13.14 2.18
CA SER A 98 -1.94 -13.87 1.09
C SER A 98 -3.28 -14.48 1.53
N ASP A 99 -3.29 -15.17 2.66
CA ASP A 99 -4.48 -15.84 3.20
C ASP A 99 -5.58 -14.82 3.55
N ALA A 100 -5.21 -13.69 4.16
CA ALA A 100 -6.14 -12.61 4.46
C ALA A 100 -6.73 -11.95 3.21
N LEU A 101 -6.02 -11.98 2.07
CA LEU A 101 -6.51 -11.48 0.79
C LEU A 101 -7.29 -12.52 -0.03
N ALA A 102 -7.31 -13.79 0.39
CA ALA A 102 -8.00 -14.86 -0.33
C ALA A 102 -9.52 -14.60 -0.55
N PRO A 103 -10.27 -13.95 0.37
CA PRO A 103 -11.66 -13.58 0.13
C PRO A 103 -11.85 -12.68 -1.11
N LEU A 104 -10.83 -11.90 -1.49
CA LEU A 104 -10.86 -10.99 -2.63
C LEU A 104 -10.35 -11.62 -3.94
N ASN A 105 -10.15 -12.95 -4.01
CA ASN A 105 -9.61 -13.61 -5.21
C ASN A 105 -10.48 -13.45 -6.48
N LYS A 106 -11.73 -13.01 -6.35
CA LYS A 106 -12.62 -12.69 -7.48
C LYS A 106 -12.87 -11.18 -7.67
N VAL A 107 -12.30 -10.34 -6.81
CA VAL A 107 -12.47 -8.88 -6.84
C VAL A 107 -11.18 -8.26 -7.32
N PRO A 108 -11.15 -7.48 -8.41
CA PRO A 108 -9.88 -6.95 -8.88
C PRO A 108 -9.29 -6.00 -7.83
N THR A 109 -8.02 -6.25 -7.48
CA THR A 109 -7.40 -5.69 -6.28
C THR A 109 -6.05 -5.06 -6.61
N LEU A 110 -5.85 -3.81 -6.23
CA LEU A 110 -4.56 -3.12 -6.22
C LEU A 110 -4.00 -3.14 -4.80
N VAL A 111 -2.86 -3.80 -4.60
CA VAL A 111 -2.14 -3.85 -3.32
C VAL A 111 -0.90 -2.96 -3.41
N VAL A 112 -0.76 -2.01 -2.50
CA VAL A 112 0.39 -1.12 -2.37
C VAL A 112 1.04 -1.34 -1.01
N LEU A 113 2.29 -1.82 -1.02
CA LEU A 113 3.07 -2.08 0.18
C LEU A 113 4.19 -1.05 0.32
N SER A 114 3.98 -0.06 1.18
CA SER A 114 4.99 0.92 1.56
C SER A 114 5.75 0.44 2.80
N ALA A 115 6.73 -0.43 2.58
CA ALA A 115 7.59 -0.96 3.64
C ALA A 115 8.95 -1.39 3.10
N CYS A 116 9.95 -1.44 3.99
CA CYS A 116 11.24 -2.07 3.70
C CYS A 116 11.06 -3.58 3.41
N TYR A 117 11.90 -4.15 2.53
CA TYR A 117 11.80 -5.55 2.11
C TYR A 117 10.44 -5.96 1.52
N SER A 118 9.59 -4.99 1.12
CA SER A 118 8.22 -5.26 0.66
C SER A 118 8.19 -6.12 -0.60
N GLY A 119 9.25 -6.11 -1.42
CA GLY A 119 9.41 -7.01 -2.56
C GLY A 119 9.33 -8.50 -2.21
N ALA A 120 9.60 -8.89 -0.96
CA ALA A 120 9.44 -10.26 -0.49
C ALA A 120 7.98 -10.75 -0.52
N PHE A 121 7.02 -9.83 -0.60
CA PHE A 121 5.59 -10.11 -0.68
C PHE A 121 5.09 -10.22 -2.13
N VAL A 122 5.89 -9.88 -3.14
CA VAL A 122 5.42 -9.94 -4.54
C VAL A 122 5.04 -11.37 -4.92
N GLU A 123 5.94 -12.34 -4.73
CA GLU A 123 5.70 -13.74 -5.15
C GLU A 123 4.49 -14.35 -4.42
N PRO A 124 4.38 -14.28 -3.08
CA PRO A 124 3.27 -14.90 -2.36
C PRO A 124 1.92 -14.21 -2.61
N LEU A 125 1.93 -12.95 -3.08
CA LEU A 125 0.70 -12.21 -3.36
C LEU A 125 0.27 -12.26 -4.83
N LYS A 126 0.99 -12.95 -5.73
CA LYS A 126 0.55 -13.05 -7.13
C LYS A 126 -0.85 -13.68 -7.23
N ALA A 127 -1.71 -13.03 -8.01
CA ALA A 127 -3.00 -13.55 -8.42
C ALA A 127 -3.39 -12.92 -9.77
N PRO A 128 -4.18 -13.61 -10.63
CA PRO A 128 -4.53 -13.10 -11.95
C PRO A 128 -5.26 -11.74 -11.91
N ASN A 129 -6.11 -11.54 -10.91
CA ASN A 129 -6.93 -10.34 -10.70
C ASN A 129 -6.22 -9.21 -9.95
N ARG A 130 -4.92 -9.36 -9.61
CA ARG A 130 -4.23 -8.48 -8.67
C ARG A 130 -3.09 -7.69 -9.31
N VAL A 131 -2.97 -6.43 -8.90
CA VAL A 131 -1.73 -5.65 -9.04
C VAL A 131 -1.07 -5.55 -7.67
N VAL A 132 0.26 -5.74 -7.62
CA VAL A 132 1.05 -5.58 -6.39
C VAL A 132 2.18 -4.60 -6.65
N LEU A 133 2.18 -3.48 -5.94
CA LEU A 133 3.21 -2.44 -5.96
C LEU A 133 3.96 -2.45 -4.63
N THR A 134 5.29 -2.39 -4.69
CA THR A 134 6.14 -2.48 -3.50
C THR A 134 7.20 -1.38 -3.49
N ALA A 135 7.47 -0.84 -2.32
CA ALA A 135 8.44 0.25 -2.13
C ALA A 135 9.88 -0.18 -2.38
N THR A 136 10.22 -1.45 -2.15
CA THR A 136 11.59 -1.96 -2.30
C THR A 136 11.60 -3.35 -2.94
N ASP A 137 12.78 -3.80 -3.37
CA ASP A 137 13.00 -5.22 -3.61
C ASP A 137 13.00 -6.04 -2.30
N ALA A 138 13.15 -7.37 -2.41
CA ALA A 138 13.11 -8.30 -1.29
C ALA A 138 14.36 -8.29 -0.38
N ARG A 139 15.46 -7.65 -0.80
CA ARG A 139 16.78 -7.73 -0.15
C ARG A 139 17.28 -6.39 0.38
N LEU A 140 16.73 -5.28 -0.12
CA LEU A 140 17.22 -3.94 0.16
C LEU A 140 16.29 -3.18 1.09
N THR A 141 16.89 -2.31 1.89
CA THR A 141 16.22 -1.20 2.56
C THR A 141 16.85 0.08 2.08
N THR A 142 16.06 1.13 1.96
CA THR A 142 16.57 2.46 1.62
C THR A 142 15.99 3.50 2.53
N PHE A 143 16.60 4.69 2.50
CA PHE A 143 16.34 5.82 3.39
C PHE A 143 16.63 5.59 4.88
N ARG A 144 16.92 4.34 5.31
CA ARG A 144 17.02 3.94 6.72
C ARG A 144 15.72 4.27 7.46
N CYS A 145 15.50 3.77 8.68
CA CYS A 145 14.27 4.07 9.44
C CYS A 145 14.14 5.53 9.92
N GLN A 146 14.88 6.45 9.31
CA GLN A 146 15.01 7.87 9.67
C GLN A 146 14.64 8.77 8.47
N TYR A 147 13.52 8.47 7.81
CA TYR A 147 12.92 9.46 6.92
C TYR A 147 12.14 10.46 7.76
N GLU A 148 12.63 11.69 7.86
CA GLU A 148 12.00 12.79 8.61
C GLU A 148 10.85 13.47 7.86
N GLY A 149 10.52 13.00 6.66
CA GLY A 149 9.41 13.58 5.90
C GLY A 149 8.04 13.16 6.46
N ASN A 150 7.04 13.95 6.09
CA ASN A 150 5.66 13.75 6.56
C ASN A 150 5.00 12.47 6.01
N HIS A 151 5.57 11.85 4.98
CA HIS A 151 5.07 10.67 4.29
C HIS A 151 6.21 9.68 4.07
N THR A 152 5.94 8.42 3.71
CA THR A 152 7.03 7.56 3.19
C THR A 152 7.39 7.98 1.76
N PRO A 153 8.66 7.86 1.31
CA PRO A 153 9.05 8.22 -0.05
C PRO A 153 8.20 7.56 -1.14
N PHE A 154 7.82 6.29 -0.92
CA PHE A 154 7.03 5.54 -1.89
C PHE A 154 5.58 6.01 -1.95
N ALA A 155 4.92 6.20 -0.80
CA ALA A 155 3.55 6.71 -0.76
C ALA A 155 3.48 8.16 -1.26
N GLU A 156 4.46 9.00 -0.92
CA GLU A 156 4.58 10.37 -1.43
C GLU A 156 4.71 10.39 -2.95
N ALA A 157 5.59 9.54 -3.50
CA ALA A 157 5.83 9.47 -4.94
C ALA A 157 4.66 8.88 -5.74
N LEU A 158 3.82 8.04 -5.12
CA LEU A 158 2.61 7.49 -5.74
C LEU A 158 1.40 8.42 -5.54
N PHE A 159 0.97 8.61 -4.30
CA PHE A 159 -0.29 9.29 -3.98
C PHE A 159 -0.18 10.82 -3.97
N GLY A 160 1.03 11.36 -3.82
CA GLY A 160 1.31 12.80 -3.92
C GLY A 160 1.57 13.28 -5.35
N GLN A 161 1.57 12.36 -6.32
CA GLN A 161 1.90 12.67 -7.71
C GLN A 161 0.81 13.50 -8.40
N PRO A 162 1.17 14.65 -9.02
CA PRO A 162 0.23 15.42 -9.82
C PRO A 162 -0.33 14.60 -10.99
N GLY A 163 -1.65 14.66 -11.18
CA GLY A 163 -2.30 14.00 -12.31
C GLY A 163 -2.36 12.47 -12.21
N ALA A 164 -2.06 11.87 -11.05
CA ALA A 164 -2.10 10.40 -10.85
C ALA A 164 -3.40 9.75 -11.35
N ALA A 165 -4.53 10.43 -11.17
CA ALA A 165 -5.85 10.00 -11.64
C ALA A 165 -5.92 9.71 -13.16
N SER A 166 -5.11 10.39 -13.98
CA SER A 166 -5.11 10.23 -15.44
C SER A 166 -4.07 9.24 -15.95
N LEU A 167 -3.35 8.55 -15.06
CA LEU A 167 -2.28 7.63 -15.43
C LEU A 167 -2.74 6.18 -15.37
N THR A 168 -2.19 5.36 -16.27
CA THR A 168 -2.23 3.91 -16.13
C THR A 168 -1.40 3.49 -14.92
N VAL A 169 -1.59 2.26 -14.42
CA VAL A 169 -0.77 1.78 -13.29
C VAL A 169 0.72 1.72 -13.64
N ASN A 170 1.05 1.40 -14.89
CA ASN A 170 2.44 1.38 -15.36
C ASN A 170 3.05 2.78 -15.36
N ASP A 171 2.33 3.79 -15.86
CA ASP A 171 2.82 5.17 -15.90
C ASP A 171 2.91 5.76 -14.50
N TRP A 172 1.91 5.51 -13.65
CA TRP A 172 1.90 5.91 -12.25
C TRP A 172 3.11 5.36 -11.49
N MET A 173 3.36 4.06 -11.61
CA MET A 173 4.54 3.43 -11.01
C MET A 173 5.85 3.91 -11.66
N GLY A 174 5.85 4.16 -12.97
CA GLY A 174 7.01 4.64 -13.72
C GLY A 174 7.47 6.02 -13.25
N GLU A 175 6.54 6.96 -13.10
CA GLU A 175 6.81 8.30 -12.57
C GLU A 175 7.23 8.27 -11.10
N ALA A 176 6.58 7.43 -10.28
CA ALA A 176 7.00 7.22 -8.89
C ALA A 176 8.45 6.72 -8.80
N LYS A 177 8.84 5.75 -9.63
CA LYS A 177 10.23 5.25 -9.70
C LYS A 177 11.23 6.35 -10.07
N LYS A 178 10.90 7.20 -11.05
CA LYS A 178 11.76 8.34 -11.44
C LYS A 178 11.95 9.32 -10.28
N SER A 179 10.85 9.68 -9.59
CA SER A 179 10.87 10.58 -8.44
C SER A 179 11.73 10.03 -7.30
N ILE A 180 11.52 8.76 -6.94
CA ILE A 180 12.28 8.07 -5.89
C ILE A 180 13.76 8.00 -6.25
N ALA A 181 14.12 7.56 -7.46
CA ALA A 181 15.52 7.48 -7.89
C ALA A 181 16.23 8.83 -7.84
N ALA A 182 15.55 9.92 -8.22
CA ALA A 182 16.08 11.26 -8.10
C ALA A 182 16.31 11.67 -6.63
N GLN A 183 15.38 11.32 -5.74
CA GLN A 183 15.52 11.57 -4.31
C GLN A 183 16.67 10.76 -3.69
N GLU A 184 16.79 9.48 -4.04
CA GLU A 184 17.85 8.58 -3.57
C GLU A 184 19.22 9.08 -3.99
N LYS A 185 19.36 9.50 -5.26
CA LYS A 185 20.59 10.10 -5.80
C LYS A 185 20.98 11.37 -5.03
N ARG A 186 20.02 12.29 -4.80
CA ARG A 186 20.26 13.52 -4.03
C ARG A 186 20.73 13.23 -2.60
N ARG A 187 20.13 12.22 -1.96
CA ARG A 187 20.43 11.83 -0.57
C ARG A 187 21.61 10.85 -0.44
N LYS A 188 22.20 10.40 -1.56
CA LYS A 188 23.30 9.43 -1.61
C LYS A 188 23.00 8.14 -0.85
N VAL A 189 21.78 7.62 -1.00
CA VAL A 189 21.37 6.33 -0.41
C VAL A 189 21.29 5.23 -1.48
N PRO A 190 21.38 3.94 -1.10
CA PRO A 190 21.17 2.84 -2.05
C PRO A 190 19.80 2.90 -2.73
N ALA A 191 19.72 2.38 -3.95
CA ALA A 191 18.48 2.36 -4.71
C ALA A 191 17.48 1.33 -4.17
N SER A 192 16.21 1.71 -4.02
CA SER A 192 15.18 0.85 -3.42
C SER A 192 14.67 -0.22 -4.35
N LYS A 193 14.76 0.05 -5.64
CA LYS A 193 14.23 -0.79 -6.72
C LYS A 193 12.75 -1.16 -6.48
N PRO A 194 11.84 -0.17 -6.39
CA PRO A 194 10.41 -0.44 -6.27
C PRO A 194 9.93 -1.43 -7.35
N GLN A 195 9.08 -2.38 -6.99
CA GLN A 195 8.64 -3.45 -7.90
C GLN A 195 7.14 -3.35 -8.18
N ALA A 196 6.73 -3.83 -9.35
CA ALA A 196 5.34 -3.95 -9.74
C ALA A 196 5.11 -5.33 -10.34
N PHE A 197 4.00 -5.95 -9.94
CA PHE A 197 3.43 -7.14 -10.57
C PHE A 197 2.01 -6.80 -11.03
N ILE A 198 1.66 -7.22 -12.24
CA ILE A 198 0.33 -7.08 -12.82
C ILE A 198 -0.12 -8.46 -13.26
N GLY A 199 -1.16 -9.00 -12.62
CA GLY A 199 -1.77 -10.27 -13.00
C GLY A 199 -2.45 -10.20 -14.37
N ASP A 200 -2.65 -11.36 -14.99
CA ASP A 200 -3.14 -11.43 -16.38
C ASP A 200 -4.53 -10.82 -16.57
N GLU A 201 -5.47 -11.08 -15.65
CA GLU A 201 -6.81 -10.46 -15.66
C GLU A 201 -6.75 -8.98 -15.27
N ALA A 202 -5.72 -8.57 -14.53
CA ALA A 202 -5.55 -7.19 -14.11
C ALA A 202 -5.09 -6.26 -15.22
N LYS A 203 -4.44 -6.78 -16.27
CA LYS A 203 -3.92 -5.98 -17.41
C LYS A 203 -4.98 -5.08 -18.03
N GLY A 204 -6.22 -5.57 -18.16
CA GLY A 204 -7.31 -4.83 -18.79
C GLY A 204 -7.66 -3.52 -18.09
N TRP A 205 -7.78 -3.53 -16.76
CA TRP A 205 -8.08 -2.32 -16.00
C TRP A 205 -6.82 -1.54 -15.62
N ALA A 206 -5.70 -2.22 -15.33
CA ALA A 206 -4.43 -1.57 -14.97
C ALA A 206 -3.82 -0.76 -16.13
N GLY A 207 -4.17 -1.11 -17.37
CA GLY A 207 -3.81 -0.39 -18.59
C GLY A 207 -4.67 0.84 -18.88
N GLN A 208 -5.68 1.13 -18.06
CA GLN A 208 -6.53 2.31 -18.18
C GLN A 208 -6.16 3.37 -17.13
N PRO A 209 -6.42 4.66 -17.41
CA PRO A 209 -6.31 5.72 -16.41
C PRO A 209 -7.01 5.37 -15.10
N MET A 210 -6.38 5.65 -13.96
CA MET A 210 -6.90 5.30 -12.63
C MET A 210 -8.34 5.76 -12.40
N LYS A 211 -8.68 6.96 -12.86
CA LYS A 211 -10.04 7.52 -12.77
C LYS A 211 -11.09 6.67 -13.49
N ASP A 212 -10.73 5.97 -14.56
CA ASP A 212 -11.68 5.24 -15.41
C ASP A 212 -12.09 3.89 -14.79
N TRP A 213 -11.33 3.36 -13.83
CA TRP A 213 -11.63 2.10 -13.15
C TRP A 213 -11.80 2.22 -11.64
N LEU A 214 -11.42 3.34 -11.01
CA LEU A 214 -11.79 3.64 -9.62
C LEU A 214 -13.16 4.32 -9.50
N GLN A 215 -13.62 5.03 -10.53
CA GLN A 215 -14.99 5.52 -10.58
C GLN A 215 -15.91 4.35 -10.96
N ALA A 216 -16.55 3.74 -9.97
CA ALA A 216 -17.68 2.87 -10.26
C ALA A 216 -18.90 3.77 -10.58
N PRO A 217 -19.60 3.59 -11.72
CA PRO A 217 -20.94 4.16 -11.89
C PRO A 217 -21.94 3.50 -10.92
#